data_AF-A0A359LR75-F1
#
_entry.id   AF-A0A359LR75-F1
#
_cell.length_a   1.000
_cell.length_b   1.000
_cell.length_c   1.000
_cell.angle_alpha   90.00
_cell.angle_beta   90.00
_cell.angle_gamma   90.00
#
_symmetry.space_group_name_H-M   'P 1'
#
loop_
_entity.id
_entity.type
_entity.pdbx_description
1 polymer ?
#
loop_
_entity_poly.entity_id
_entity_poly.type
_entity_poly.pdbx_seq_one_letter_code
_entity_poly.pdbx_strand_id
1 'polypeptide(L)'
;MAKVAIVVYSDPKSGTEESLGRLLNALLLTYELKERQQEVSLVFQGTGVRWASEVVKPEHPAHALYNAVKDKVAGVCGGCADVFGATSELESAGVPLNYENQIPGTTGVLDLSRFIENGHQVVTF
;
A
#
# COMPACT_ATOMS: atom_id res chain seq x y z
N MET A 1 21.55 -4.10 7.59
CA MET A 1 20.20 -3.51 7.73
C MET A 1 19.28 -4.26 6.79
N ALA A 2 18.14 -4.73 7.28
CA ALA A 2 17.11 -5.35 6.44
C ALA A 2 16.44 -4.28 5.59
N LYS A 3 16.12 -4.64 4.34
CA LYS A 3 15.32 -3.85 3.43
C LYS A 3 14.03 -4.62 3.17
N VAL A 4 12.87 -4.00 3.36
CA VAL A 4 11.57 -4.69 3.25
C VAL A 4 10.59 -3.85 2.46
N ALA A 5 9.96 -4.44 1.47
CA ALA A 5 8.81 -3.87 0.78
C ALA A 5 7.57 -4.63 1.23
N ILE A 6 6.67 -3.95 1.92
CA ILE A 6 5.41 -4.49 2.41
C ILE A 6 4.34 -4.12 1.40
N VAL A 7 3.66 -5.13 0.84
CA VAL A 7 2.62 -4.94 -0.17
C VAL A 7 1.28 -5.40 0.39
N VAL A 8 0.29 -4.51 0.36
CA VAL A 8 -1.09 -4.82 0.79
C VAL A 8 -1.93 -5.14 -0.44
N TYR A 9 -2.42 -6.38 -0.51
CA TYR A 9 -3.35 -6.83 -1.56
C TYR A 9 -4.80 -7.00 -1.09
N SER A 10 -5.03 -7.15 0.22
CA SER A 10 -6.36 -7.36 0.81
C SER A 10 -7.37 -6.26 0.45
N ASP A 11 -8.65 -6.62 0.27
CA ASP A 11 -9.69 -5.73 -0.24
C ASP A 11 -10.62 -5.23 0.88
N PRO A 12 -10.68 -3.90 1.18
CA PRO A 12 -11.65 -3.38 2.15
C PRO A 12 -13.11 -3.68 1.79
N LYS A 13 -13.43 -3.85 0.49
CA LYS A 13 -14.80 -4.18 0.06
C LYS A 13 -15.28 -5.55 0.52
N SER A 14 -14.38 -6.44 0.91
CA SER A 14 -14.76 -7.75 1.48
C SER A 14 -15.48 -7.61 2.82
N GLY A 15 -15.22 -6.54 3.57
CA GLY A 15 -15.82 -6.28 4.89
C GLY A 15 -15.45 -7.31 5.97
N THR A 16 -14.45 -8.16 5.73
CA THR A 16 -14.06 -9.22 6.67
C THR A 16 -13.02 -8.76 7.68
N GLU A 17 -13.03 -9.37 8.86
CA GLU A 17 -11.97 -9.18 9.87
C GLU A 17 -10.60 -9.60 9.33
N GLU A 18 -10.55 -10.61 8.46
CA GLU A 18 -9.30 -11.06 7.82
C GLU A 18 -8.70 -9.97 6.94
N SER A 19 -9.52 -9.28 6.14
CA SER A 19 -9.03 -8.20 5.27
C SER A 19 -8.55 -7.00 6.08
N LEU A 20 -9.27 -6.63 7.14
CA LEU A 20 -8.82 -5.56 8.04
C LEU A 20 -7.55 -5.97 8.79
N GLY A 21 -7.49 -7.22 9.26
CA GLY A 21 -6.35 -7.79 9.96
C GLY A 21 -5.09 -7.77 9.10
N ARG A 22 -5.21 -8.06 7.80
CA ARG A 22 -4.11 -7.97 6.84
C ARG A 22 -3.57 -6.55 6.67
N LEU A 23 -4.44 -5.55 6.50
CA LEU A 23 -4.04 -4.15 6.51
C LEU A 23 -3.33 -3.78 7.83
N LEU A 24 -3.93 -4.12 8.97
CA LEU A 24 -3.37 -3.77 10.28
C LEU A 24 -1.98 -4.38 10.48
N ASN A 25 -1.77 -5.65 10.12
CA ASN A 25 -0.47 -6.30 10.25
C ASN A 25 0.58 -5.72 9.30
N ALA A 26 0.18 -5.29 8.10
CA ALA A 26 1.09 -4.56 7.21
C ALA A 26 1.56 -3.23 7.83
N LEU A 27 0.63 -2.47 8.43
CA LEU A 27 0.94 -1.22 9.10
C LEU A 27 1.79 -1.43 10.37
N LEU A 28 1.49 -2.48 11.15
CA LEU A 28 2.26 -2.84 12.34
C LEU A 28 3.70 -3.19 12.00
N LEU A 29 3.92 -4.09 11.02
CA LEU A 29 5.27 -4.45 10.60
C LEU A 29 6.02 -3.25 10.03
N THR A 30 5.33 -2.37 9.27
CA THR A 30 5.92 -1.12 8.79
C THR A 30 6.39 -0.25 9.95
N TYR A 31 5.58 -0.11 11.00
CA TYR A 31 5.91 0.66 12.19
C TYR A 31 7.10 0.05 12.94
N GLU A 32 7.09 -1.26 13.19
CA GLU A 32 8.17 -1.97 13.87
C GLU A 32 9.52 -1.82 13.15
N LEU A 33 9.53 -1.95 11.82
CA LEU A 33 10.73 -1.78 11.01
C LEU A 33 11.21 -0.32 10.99
N LYS A 34 10.28 0.63 10.94
CA LYS A 34 10.59 2.07 11.05
C LYS A 34 11.25 2.39 12.39
N GLU A 35 10.71 1.92 13.51
CA GLU A 35 11.26 2.15 14.86
C GLU A 35 12.66 1.52 15.02
N ARG A 36 12.89 0.38 14.37
CA ARG A 36 14.20 -0.28 14.31
C ARG A 36 15.16 0.34 13.30
N GLN A 37 14.81 1.49 12.71
CA GLN A 37 15.61 2.20 11.70
C GLN A 37 16.00 1.31 10.51
N GLN A 38 15.14 0.33 10.17
CA GLN A 38 15.30 -0.49 8.97
C GLN A 38 14.69 0.24 7.76
N GLU A 39 15.17 -0.10 6.56
CA GLU A 39 14.61 0.43 5.32
C GLU A 39 13.32 -0.31 5.02
N VAL A 40 12.19 0.40 5.08
CA VAL A 40 10.87 -0.17 4.83
C VAL A 40 10.07 0.72 3.90
N SER A 41 9.41 0.09 2.94
CA SER A 41 8.47 0.71 2.01
C SER A 41 7.12 0.01 2.09
N LEU A 42 6.04 0.78 2.27
CA LEU A 42 4.66 0.31 2.24
C LEU A 42 4.04 0.62 0.87
N VAL A 43 3.46 -0.38 0.25
CA VAL A 43 2.85 -0.31 -1.09
C VAL A 43 1.42 -0.82 -1.04
N PHE A 44 0.51 -0.08 -1.66
CA PHE A 44 -0.86 -0.56 -1.90
C PHE A 44 -1.00 -1.02 -3.35
N GLN A 45 -1.42 -2.27 -3.56
CA GLN A 45 -1.51 -2.89 -4.88
C GLN A 45 -2.70 -3.86 -4.96
N GLY A 46 -3.08 -4.26 -6.18
CA GLY A 46 -4.27 -5.08 -6.37
C GLY A 46 -5.52 -4.35 -5.86
N THR A 47 -6.42 -5.08 -5.20
CA THR A 47 -7.59 -4.49 -4.53
C THR A 47 -7.24 -3.67 -3.28
N GLY A 48 -6.03 -3.86 -2.73
CA GLY A 48 -5.52 -3.11 -1.58
C GLY A 48 -5.32 -1.62 -1.83
N VAL A 49 -5.29 -1.18 -3.09
CA VAL A 49 -5.30 0.26 -3.44
C VAL A 49 -6.44 1.02 -2.79
N ARG A 50 -7.60 0.38 -2.58
CA ARG A 50 -8.77 1.00 -1.94
C ARG A 50 -8.52 1.32 -0.46
N TRP A 51 -7.63 0.60 0.22
CA TRP A 51 -7.29 0.94 1.61
C TRP A 51 -6.71 2.35 1.71
N ALA A 52 -5.95 2.80 0.72
CA ALA A 52 -5.30 4.11 0.78
C ALA A 52 -6.31 5.28 0.85
N SER A 53 -7.51 5.15 0.29
CA SER A 53 -8.60 6.14 0.46
C SER A 53 -9.41 5.95 1.74
N GLU A 54 -9.37 4.77 2.36
CA GLU A 54 -10.09 4.48 3.60
C GLU A 54 -9.28 4.88 4.84
N VAL A 55 -8.00 4.52 4.92
CA VAL A 55 -7.17 4.74 6.13
C VAL A 55 -6.83 6.20 6.38
N VAL A 56 -6.97 7.06 5.37
CA VAL A 56 -6.83 8.52 5.53
C VAL A 56 -8.00 9.15 6.28
N LYS A 57 -9.15 8.46 6.41
CA LYS A 57 -10.32 8.96 7.12
C LYS A 57 -10.08 8.93 8.64
N PRO A 58 -10.29 10.02 9.38
CA PRO A 58 -10.04 10.08 10.82
C PRO A 58 -10.79 9.02 11.65
N GLU A 59 -11.95 8.59 11.17
CA GLU A 59 -12.82 7.62 11.83
C GLU A 59 -12.36 6.18 11.62
N HIS A 60 -11.44 5.93 10.69
CA HIS A 60 -10.94 4.58 10.41
C HIS A 60 -10.11 4.07 11.60
N PRO A 61 -10.32 2.84 12.10
CA PRO A 61 -9.61 2.33 13.29
C PRO A 61 -8.09 2.29 13.12
N ALA A 62 -7.61 2.11 11.89
CA ALA A 62 -6.18 2.13 11.57
C ALA A 62 -5.60 3.54 11.33
N HIS A 63 -6.39 4.62 11.39
CA HIS A 63 -5.97 5.96 10.98
C HIS A 63 -4.75 6.48 11.74
N ALA A 64 -4.74 6.31 13.07
CA ALA A 64 -3.62 6.73 13.90
C ALA A 64 -2.33 5.99 13.53
N LEU A 65 -2.42 4.67 13.33
CA LEU A 65 -1.27 3.84 12.94
C LEU A 65 -0.79 4.17 11.52
N TYR A 66 -1.71 4.35 10.57
CA TYR A 66 -1.38 4.79 9.21
C TYR A 66 -0.63 6.12 9.23
N ASN A 67 -1.09 7.11 9.99
CA ASN A 67 -0.38 8.39 10.13
C ASN A 67 1.02 8.23 10.72
N ALA A 68 1.23 7.26 11.60
CA ALA A 68 2.55 6.98 12.17
C ALA A 68 3.53 6.37 11.16
N VAL A 69 3.05 5.78 10.05
CA VAL A 69 3.88 5.13 9.03
C VAL A 69 3.74 5.74 7.63
N LYS A 70 2.93 6.78 7.44
CA LYS A 70 2.64 7.34 6.12
C LYS A 70 3.87 7.84 5.37
N ASP A 71 4.93 8.24 6.09
CA ASP A 71 6.23 8.60 5.51
C ASP A 71 6.96 7.41 4.87
N LYS A 72 6.48 6.18 5.09
CA LYS A 72 6.99 4.95 4.46
C LYS A 72 6.14 4.49 3.29
N VAL A 73 5.04 5.17 2.97
CA VAL A 73 4.22 4.83 1.80
C VAL A 73 5.02 5.16 0.54
N ALA A 74 5.46 4.13 -0.17
CA ALA A 74 6.22 4.26 -1.40
C ALA A 74 5.33 4.41 -2.64
N GLY A 75 4.03 4.10 -2.52
CA GLY A 75 3.05 4.42 -3.55
C GLY A 75 1.80 3.56 -3.55
N VAL A 76 0.86 3.95 -4.40
CA VAL A 76 -0.37 3.24 -4.72
C VAL A 76 -0.36 2.91 -6.21
N CYS A 77 -0.58 1.64 -6.57
CA CYS A 77 -0.56 1.19 -7.96
C CYS A 77 -1.69 1.83 -8.78
N GLY A 78 -1.34 2.68 -9.75
CA GLY A 78 -2.29 3.38 -10.62
C GLY A 78 -3.10 2.45 -11.51
N GLY A 79 -2.46 1.58 -12.30
CA GLY A 79 -3.17 0.61 -13.13
C GLY A 79 -4.05 -0.36 -12.32
N CYS A 80 -3.71 -0.63 -11.06
CA CYS A 80 -4.56 -1.39 -10.17
C CYS A 80 -5.80 -0.58 -9.75
N ALA A 81 -5.64 0.71 -9.43
CA ALA A 81 -6.77 1.60 -9.16
C ALA A 81 -7.73 1.69 -10.35
N ASP A 82 -7.19 1.76 -11.58
CA ASP A 82 -7.99 1.79 -12.80
C ASP A 82 -8.79 0.48 -12.98
N VAL A 83 -8.12 -0.68 -12.85
CA VAL A 83 -8.74 -2.00 -13.00
C VAL A 83 -9.81 -2.25 -11.93
N PHE A 84 -9.56 -1.82 -10.69
CA PHE A 84 -10.43 -2.08 -9.56
C PHE A 84 -11.39 -0.92 -9.24
N GLY A 85 -11.45 0.12 -10.08
CA GLY A 85 -12.35 1.26 -9.93
C GLY A 85 -12.19 1.96 -8.59
N ALA A 86 -10.96 2.41 -8.28
CA ALA A 86 -10.61 3.14 -7.07
C ALA A 86 -10.03 4.54 -7.35
N THR A 87 -9.83 4.88 -8.63
CA THR A 87 -9.16 6.11 -9.07
C THR A 87 -9.83 7.36 -8.50
N SER A 88 -11.16 7.50 -8.68
CA SER A 88 -11.92 8.67 -8.23
C SER A 88 -11.87 8.87 -6.72
N GLU A 89 -11.96 7.79 -5.94
CA GLU A 89 -11.90 7.84 -4.48
C GLU A 89 -10.49 8.22 -3.99
N LEU A 90 -9.45 7.70 -4.65
CA LEU A 90 -8.05 8.02 -4.32
C LEU A 90 -7.70 9.47 -4.66
N GLU A 91 -8.16 9.96 -5.82
CA GLU A 91 -8.01 11.37 -6.21
C GLU A 91 -8.73 12.30 -5.24
N SER A 92 -9.98 11.97 -4.87
CA SER A 92 -10.76 12.74 -3.88
C SER A 92 -10.10 12.75 -2.49
N ALA A 93 -9.39 11.68 -2.15
CA ALA A 93 -8.61 11.56 -0.93
C ALA A 93 -7.23 12.25 -1.00
N GLY A 94 -6.85 12.82 -2.15
CA GLY A 94 -5.54 13.44 -2.37
C GLY A 94 -4.38 12.43 -2.38
N VAL A 95 -4.66 11.17 -2.71
CA VAL A 95 -3.67 10.10 -2.75
C VAL A 95 -3.08 9.99 -4.16
N PRO A 96 -1.76 10.20 -4.34
CA PRO A 96 -1.13 10.10 -5.65
C PRO A 96 -1.06 8.65 -6.14
N LEU A 97 -1.28 8.45 -7.43
CA LEU A 97 -1.22 7.16 -8.11
C LEU A 97 0.08 7.02 -8.92
N ASN A 98 0.71 5.85 -8.85
CA ASN A 98 1.97 5.56 -9.55
C ASN A 98 1.73 4.66 -10.77
N TYR A 99 2.20 5.13 -11.93
CA TYR A 99 2.11 4.47 -13.24
C TYR A 99 3.50 4.22 -13.85
N GLU A 100 4.52 4.02 -13.02
CA GLU A 100 5.94 4.09 -13.39
C GLU A 100 6.44 2.96 -14.31
N ASN A 101 5.77 1.80 -14.35
CA ASN A 101 6.15 0.68 -15.20
C ASN A 101 5.02 0.28 -16.16
N GLN A 102 5.33 0.29 -17.45
CA GLN A 102 4.38 -0.04 -18.52
C GLN A 102 4.31 -1.57 -18.69
N ILE A 103 3.24 -2.17 -18.17
CA ILE A 103 2.96 -3.59 -18.32
C ILE A 103 1.88 -3.78 -19.41
N PRO A 104 2.05 -4.72 -20.37
CA PRO A 104 1.08 -4.96 -21.43
C PRO A 104 -0.35 -5.14 -20.90
N GLY A 105 -1.30 -4.42 -21.47
CA GLY A 105 -2.72 -4.47 -21.07
C GLY A 105 -3.06 -3.60 -19.85
N THR A 106 -2.15 -2.72 -19.40
CA THR A 106 -2.41 -1.75 -18.33
C THR A 106 -2.09 -0.33 -18.80
N THR A 107 -2.54 0.68 -18.06
CA THR A 107 -2.19 2.10 -18.22
C THR A 107 -0.81 2.45 -17.62
N GLY A 108 -0.14 1.45 -17.01
CA GLY A 108 1.04 1.60 -16.18
C GLY A 108 0.75 1.17 -14.74
N VAL A 109 1.72 0.55 -14.08
CA VAL A 109 1.60 0.07 -12.70
C VAL A 109 2.76 0.59 -11.86
N LEU A 110 2.62 0.48 -10.54
CA LEU A 110 3.75 0.62 -9.63
C LEU A 110 4.71 -0.55 -9.82
N ASP A 111 6.01 -0.27 -9.91
CA ASP A 111 7.02 -1.28 -10.18
C ASP A 111 7.46 -1.98 -8.89
N LEU A 112 7.01 -3.22 -8.68
CA LEU A 112 7.51 -4.01 -7.56
C LEU A 112 8.92 -4.56 -7.80
N SER A 113 9.35 -4.71 -9.06
CA SER A 113 10.65 -5.30 -9.38
C SER A 113 11.80 -4.45 -8.87
N ARG A 114 11.64 -3.11 -8.87
CA ARG A 114 12.62 -2.18 -8.29
C ARG A 114 12.94 -2.47 -6.82
N PHE A 115 11.98 -2.95 -6.02
CA PHE A 115 12.26 -3.29 -4.62
C PHE A 115 13.19 -4.50 -4.53
N ILE A 116 12.92 -5.53 -5.35
CA ILE A 116 13.72 -6.75 -5.43
C ILE A 116 15.14 -6.41 -5.92
N GLU A 117 15.26 -5.62 -6.98
CA GLU A 117 16.55 -5.16 -7.51
C GLU A 117 17.36 -4.38 -6.47
N ASN A 118 16.68 -3.60 -5.62
CA ASN A 118 17.30 -2.86 -4.52
C ASN A 118 17.51 -3.72 -3.25
N GLY A 119 17.36 -5.04 -3.34
CA GLY A 119 17.64 -5.98 -2.26
C GLY A 119 16.57 -6.03 -1.15
N HIS A 120 15.36 -5.55 -1.43
CA HIS A 120 14.25 -5.68 -0.48
C HIS A 120 13.71 -7.10 -0.47
N GLN A 121 13.44 -7.62 0.72
CA GLN A 121 12.50 -8.72 0.88
C GLN A 121 11.08 -8.19 0.66
N VAL A 122 10.32 -8.82 -0.24
CA VAL A 122 8.91 -8.50 -0.44
C VAL A 122 8.07 -9.33 0.54
N VAL A 123 7.26 -8.66 1.36
CA VAL A 123 6.32 -9.28 2.31
C VAL A 123 4.92 -8.83 1.93
N THR A 124 3.99 -9.78 1.84
CA THR A 124 2.64 -9.52 1.31
C THR A 124 1.57 -9.74 2.35
N PHE A 125 0.65 -8.79 2.43
CA PHE A 125 -0.60 -8.84 3.17
C PHE A 125 -1.76 -8.48 2.24
#